data_AF-A0A929F1G7-F1
#
_entry.id   AF-A0A929F1G7-F1
#
_cell.length_a   1.000
_cell.length_b   1.000
_cell.length_c   1.000
_cell.angle_alpha   90.00
_cell.angle_beta   90.00
_cell.angle_gamma   90.00
#
_symmetry.space_group_name_H-M   'P 1'
#
loop_
_entity.id
_entity.type
_entity.pdbx_description
1 polymer ?
#
loop_
_entity_poly.entity_id
_entity_poly.type
_entity_poly.pdbx_seq_one_letter_code
_entity_poly.pdbx_strand_id
1 'polypeptide(L)'
;MNKGTVFALVIALAAFAGGMFVGKGGGDQAPVITDSGAGASYVAPAEDMSGELVLSGSNTNVAGSSAGFTEVVVEEGQSIQAAVTAASPRTIIRVMPGTYNETIYIDKDDIRLMGVIKESRRAILDGQGTMNDAILYSGNNIVIEGFVITKYKGNGIMGQAGNNFEIRNNIIVDTGVYGIFPQLGQNGIVELNVVSGIEDAAIYIGMSDNIHVAYNEVFDSVAGIEIENSRHSIVEGNYVYNNTGGILAFITPGLPIKTTYDVLIRNNWISGNNTKNFGAPGSTVGGIPAGTGIMVMAADDVVIENNIITNNKTVGILAVDHNTASQLTNITIDPESDPNSDGLKVLNNLMSNNGYDTVDELKAIMLTELKTGNPDIFAVGPSKDSCIINRHRYVTFGVDDFAECDFANTDTIGNYLLPQVAPRDRSTPEQRAKTTYMAICAGCHTYTGRMIGPPVKIIQALYMDNPQGIVDYITNPVKKREDYPEMPPQDYLDEETRMAVAKYMLGRTR
;
A
#
# COMPACT_ATOMS: atom_id res chain seq x y z
N MET A 1 -55.35 -42.71 -0.48
CA MET A 1 -54.85 -41.33 -0.32
C MET A 1 -55.89 -40.36 -0.86
N ASN A 2 -56.23 -39.32 -0.09
CA ASN A 2 -57.14 -38.26 -0.54
C ASN A 2 -56.45 -37.48 -1.69
N LYS A 3 -57.22 -37.03 -2.69
CA LYS A 3 -56.75 -36.19 -3.81
C LYS A 3 -55.90 -35.00 -3.35
N GLY A 4 -56.19 -34.42 -2.18
CA GLY A 4 -55.38 -33.34 -1.58
C GLY A 4 -53.97 -33.79 -1.17
N THR A 5 -53.81 -35.03 -0.68
CA THR A 5 -52.49 -35.57 -0.29
C THR A 5 -51.64 -35.89 -1.52
N VAL A 6 -52.27 -36.35 -2.61
CA VAL A 6 -51.58 -36.60 -3.89
C VAL A 6 -51.11 -35.26 -4.49
N PHE A 7 -51.95 -34.22 -4.46
CA PHE A 7 -51.61 -32.91 -4.99
C PHE A 7 -50.47 -32.24 -4.21
N ALA A 8 -50.48 -32.33 -2.89
CA ALA A 8 -49.39 -31.82 -2.04
C ALA A 8 -48.05 -32.53 -2.32
N LEU A 9 -48.07 -33.85 -2.52
CA LEU A 9 -46.88 -34.63 -2.89
C LEU A 9 -46.31 -34.24 -4.26
N VAL A 10 -47.19 -33.98 -5.24
CA VAL A 10 -46.77 -33.55 -6.57
C VAL A 10 -46.13 -32.16 -6.53
N ILE A 11 -46.70 -31.22 -5.76
CA ILE A 11 -46.12 -29.88 -5.59
C ILE A 11 -44.77 -29.97 -4.86
N ALA A 12 -44.67 -30.78 -3.80
CA ALA A 12 -43.41 -30.96 -3.08
C ALA A 12 -42.33 -31.58 -3.98
N LEU A 13 -42.67 -32.57 -4.80
CA LEU A 13 -41.76 -33.17 -5.77
C LEU A 13 -41.36 -32.20 -6.89
N ALA A 14 -42.30 -31.37 -7.38
CA ALA A 14 -42.01 -30.35 -8.38
C ALA A 14 -41.13 -29.23 -7.82
N ALA A 15 -41.37 -28.79 -6.57
CA ALA A 15 -40.53 -27.82 -5.88
C ALA A 15 -39.13 -28.39 -5.58
N PHE A 16 -39.04 -29.67 -5.21
CA PHE A 16 -37.76 -30.35 -4.99
C PHE A 16 -36.99 -30.56 -6.29
N ALA A 17 -37.66 -30.96 -7.38
CA ALA A 17 -37.06 -31.06 -8.70
C ALA A 17 -36.63 -29.69 -9.25
N GLY A 18 -37.44 -28.65 -9.03
CA GLY A 18 -37.10 -27.26 -9.33
C GLY A 18 -35.89 -26.78 -8.52
N GLY A 19 -35.85 -27.09 -7.22
CA GLY A 19 -34.70 -26.79 -6.35
C GLY A 19 -33.42 -27.52 -6.75
N MET A 20 -33.51 -28.79 -7.19
CA MET A 20 -32.37 -29.53 -7.73
C MET A 20 -31.92 -29.02 -9.10
N PHE A 21 -32.83 -28.54 -9.93
CA PHE A 21 -32.50 -27.94 -11.23
C PHE A 21 -31.84 -26.57 -11.05
N VAL A 22 -32.35 -25.74 -10.14
CA VAL A 22 -31.74 -24.45 -9.76
C VAL A 22 -30.40 -24.66 -9.06
N GLY A 23 -30.29 -25.66 -8.16
CA GLY A 23 -29.05 -26.00 -7.47
C GLY A 23 -27.97 -26.64 -8.36
N LYS A 24 -28.34 -27.14 -9.55
CA LYS A 24 -27.40 -27.57 -10.60
C LYS A 24 -27.14 -26.51 -11.67
N GLY A 25 -27.93 -25.43 -11.69
CA GLY A 25 -27.89 -24.38 -12.72
C GLY A 25 -27.08 -23.13 -12.34
N GLY A 26 -26.58 -23.04 -11.11
CA GLY A 26 -25.60 -22.03 -10.72
C GLY A 26 -24.22 -22.45 -11.21
N GLY A 27 -23.75 -21.85 -12.30
CA GLY A 27 -22.48 -22.14 -12.96
C GLY A 27 -21.23 -21.73 -12.20
N ASP A 28 -21.23 -21.77 -10.87
CA ASP A 28 -20.01 -21.64 -10.09
C ASP A 28 -19.42 -23.04 -9.93
N GLN A 29 -18.41 -23.35 -10.74
CA GLN A 29 -17.55 -24.50 -10.49
C GLN A 29 -17.06 -24.39 -9.04
N ALA A 30 -17.33 -25.39 -8.21
CA ALA A 30 -16.83 -25.41 -6.85
C ALA A 30 -15.29 -25.29 -6.91
N PRO A 31 -14.66 -24.44 -6.07
CA PRO A 31 -13.22 -24.30 -6.09
C PRO A 31 -12.56 -25.66 -5.80
N VAL A 32 -11.73 -26.13 -6.73
CA VAL A 32 -10.98 -27.38 -6.56
C VAL A 32 -9.84 -27.11 -5.57
N ILE A 33 -9.82 -27.73 -4.40
CA ILE A 33 -8.69 -27.60 -3.47
C ILE A 33 -7.62 -28.63 -3.87
N THR A 34 -6.41 -28.17 -4.21
CA THR A 34 -5.24 -29.01 -4.50
C THR A 34 -4.22 -28.88 -3.37
N ASP A 35 -3.50 -29.96 -3.05
CA ASP A 35 -2.41 -29.94 -2.07
C ASP A 35 -1.23 -29.14 -2.64
N SER A 36 -0.97 -27.96 -2.08
CA SER A 36 0.08 -27.03 -2.49
C SER A 36 1.40 -27.20 -1.72
N GLY A 37 1.43 -28.06 -0.70
CA GLY A 37 2.61 -28.30 0.14
C GLY A 37 3.67 -29.22 -0.49
N ALA A 38 3.37 -29.82 -1.64
CA ALA A 38 4.30 -30.72 -2.34
C ALA A 38 4.81 -30.05 -3.63
N GLY A 39 6.03 -29.52 -3.60
CA GLY A 39 6.69 -28.91 -4.77
C GLY A 39 7.98 -28.20 -4.39
N ALA A 40 8.77 -27.79 -5.40
CA ALA A 40 9.89 -26.89 -5.15
C ALA A 40 9.38 -25.53 -4.67
N SER A 41 10.17 -24.86 -3.84
CA SER A 41 9.88 -23.48 -3.41
C SER A 41 10.52 -22.49 -4.38
N TYR A 42 9.86 -21.35 -4.57
CA TYR A 42 10.41 -20.22 -5.28
C TYR A 42 11.70 -19.76 -4.60
N VAL A 43 12.71 -19.49 -5.43
CA VAL A 43 13.97 -18.90 -5.01
C VAL A 43 14.07 -17.54 -5.69
N ALA A 44 14.01 -16.47 -4.91
CA ALA A 44 14.23 -15.13 -5.41
C ALA A 44 15.63 -15.02 -6.05
N PRO A 45 15.82 -14.15 -7.07
CA PRO A 45 17.13 -13.88 -7.64
C PRO A 45 18.15 -13.53 -6.53
N ALA A 46 19.36 -14.08 -6.62
CA ALA A 46 20.35 -14.02 -5.56
C ALA A 46 20.88 -12.59 -5.31
N GLU A 47 20.24 -11.87 -4.39
CA GLU A 47 20.89 -10.90 -3.51
C GLU A 47 20.86 -11.47 -2.07
N ASP A 48 21.83 -11.09 -1.23
CA ASP A 48 22.23 -11.74 0.03
C ASP A 48 21.12 -11.79 1.10
N MET A 49 20.07 -12.60 0.87
CA MET A 49 18.97 -12.86 1.79
C MET A 49 19.28 -14.09 2.62
N SER A 50 20.34 -13.98 3.44
CA SER A 50 20.74 -14.98 4.43
C SER A 50 19.78 -15.11 5.63
N GLY A 51 18.53 -14.65 5.48
CA GLY A 51 17.48 -14.77 6.49
C GLY A 51 17.05 -16.23 6.64
N GLU A 52 17.64 -16.93 7.60
CA GLU A 52 17.15 -18.23 8.06
C GLU A 52 15.66 -18.12 8.38
N LEU A 53 14.87 -19.11 7.94
CA LEU A 53 13.42 -19.15 8.09
C LEU A 53 13.02 -19.12 9.58
N VAL A 54 12.75 -17.95 10.13
CA VAL A 54 12.17 -17.83 11.47
C VAL A 54 10.64 -17.80 11.33
N LEU A 55 10.03 -18.99 11.33
CA LEU A 55 8.61 -19.15 11.65
C LEU A 55 8.42 -18.87 13.15
N SER A 56 8.50 -17.60 13.56
CA SER A 56 8.14 -17.18 14.91
C SER A 56 7.14 -16.04 14.85
N GLY A 57 5.98 -16.24 15.46
CA GLY A 57 4.90 -15.25 15.49
C GLY A 57 5.36 -13.87 16.01
N SER A 58 4.81 -12.82 15.39
CA SER A 58 4.71 -11.42 15.83
C SER A 58 5.90 -10.71 16.50
N ASN A 59 7.10 -11.31 16.54
CA ASN A 59 8.23 -10.83 17.36
C ASN A 59 9.50 -10.59 16.54
N THR A 60 9.38 -10.28 15.24
CA THR A 60 10.48 -9.67 14.51
C THR A 60 10.58 -8.20 14.92
N ASN A 61 11.74 -7.75 15.39
CA ASN A 61 11.98 -6.36 15.72
C ASN A 61 13.12 -5.84 14.82
N VAL A 62 12.86 -4.77 14.09
CA VAL A 62 13.83 -4.07 13.23
C VAL A 62 14.38 -2.82 13.89
N ALA A 63 13.64 -2.20 14.82
CA ALA A 63 14.05 -0.98 15.54
C ALA A 63 15.05 -1.22 16.69
N GLY A 64 15.59 -2.43 16.82
CA GLY A 64 16.55 -2.83 17.84
C GLY A 64 15.96 -2.98 19.25
N SER A 65 16.84 -3.21 20.24
CA SER A 65 16.45 -3.36 21.65
C SER A 65 16.17 -2.00 22.32
N SER A 66 15.11 -1.94 23.14
CA SER A 66 14.81 -0.79 24.02
C SER A 66 15.60 -0.79 25.33
N ALA A 67 16.49 -1.76 25.55
CA ALA A 67 17.24 -1.86 26.79
C ALA A 67 18.01 -0.57 27.09
N GLY A 68 17.78 0.01 28.27
CA GLY A 68 18.42 1.25 28.72
C GLY A 68 17.88 2.52 28.05
N PHE A 69 16.74 2.48 27.37
CA PHE A 69 16.07 3.68 26.90
C PHE A 69 15.52 4.47 28.10
N THR A 70 15.53 5.79 27.99
CA THR A 70 14.88 6.67 28.98
C THR A 70 13.37 6.61 28.77
N GLU A 71 12.59 6.56 29.85
CA GLU A 71 11.12 6.55 29.76
C GLU A 71 10.54 7.90 30.18
N VAL A 72 9.67 8.44 29.34
CA VAL A 72 8.91 9.67 29.56
C VAL A 72 7.43 9.33 29.46
N VAL A 73 6.63 9.80 30.42
CA VAL A 73 5.17 9.61 30.40
C VAL A 73 4.51 10.94 30.07
N VAL A 74 3.57 10.90 29.13
CA VAL A 74 2.69 12.01 28.75
C VAL A 74 1.29 11.68 29.23
N GLU A 75 0.81 12.45 30.21
CA GLU A 75 -0.54 12.36 30.74
C GLU A 75 -1.54 13.15 29.88
N GLU A 76 -2.83 12.91 30.08
CA GLU A 76 -3.88 13.69 29.43
C GLU A 76 -3.74 15.19 29.77
N GLY A 77 -3.85 16.05 28.75
CA GLY A 77 -3.67 17.50 28.86
C GLY A 77 -2.22 17.98 28.75
N GLN A 78 -1.24 17.08 28.67
CA GLN A 78 0.14 17.40 28.28
C GLN A 78 0.30 17.29 26.76
N SER A 79 1.32 17.95 26.20
CA SER A 79 1.65 17.85 24.77
C SER A 79 2.63 16.71 24.52
N ILE A 80 2.28 15.84 23.58
CA ILE A 80 3.14 14.78 23.05
C ILE A 80 4.31 15.40 22.28
N GLN A 81 4.04 16.39 21.44
CA GLN A 81 5.09 17.09 20.69
C GLN A 81 6.12 17.72 21.63
N ALA A 82 5.70 18.34 22.73
CA ALA A 82 6.63 18.89 23.71
C ALA A 82 7.55 17.82 24.32
N ALA A 83 7.01 16.62 24.59
CA ALA A 83 7.81 15.49 25.05
C ALA A 83 8.80 14.99 23.98
N VAL A 84 8.37 14.91 22.71
CA VAL A 84 9.24 14.55 21.58
C VAL A 84 10.36 15.57 21.39
N THR A 85 10.04 16.87 21.47
CA THR A 85 11.03 17.95 21.37
C THR A 85 12.05 17.89 22.52
N ALA A 86 11.61 17.56 23.74
CA ALA A 86 12.49 17.43 24.90
C ALA A 86 13.29 16.11 24.94
N ALA A 87 12.82 15.07 24.27
CA ALA A 87 13.45 13.76 24.27
C ALA A 87 14.84 13.78 23.61
N SER A 88 15.80 13.08 24.22
CA SER A 88 17.04 12.69 23.54
C SER A 88 16.80 11.41 22.72
N PRO A 89 17.66 11.06 21.75
CA PRO A 89 17.67 9.72 21.17
C PRO A 89 17.67 8.64 22.26
N ARG A 90 17.09 7.48 21.97
CA ARG A 90 16.88 6.36 22.90
C ARG A 90 15.89 6.69 24.01
N THR A 91 14.75 7.22 23.62
CA THR A 91 13.65 7.56 24.55
C THR A 91 12.36 6.82 24.16
N ILE A 92 11.70 6.25 25.17
CA ILE A 92 10.33 5.75 25.09
C ILE A 92 9.41 6.83 25.65
N ILE A 93 8.50 7.31 24.80
CA ILE A 93 7.45 8.25 25.16
C ILE A 93 6.16 7.45 25.29
N ARG A 94 5.72 7.21 26.51
CA ARG A 94 4.46 6.56 26.83
C ARG A 94 3.35 7.60 26.90
N VAL A 95 2.34 7.47 26.05
CA VAL A 95 1.20 8.38 26.01
C VAL A 95 0.01 7.71 26.66
N MET A 96 -0.48 8.28 27.76
CA MET A 96 -1.61 7.73 28.49
C MET A 96 -2.93 7.96 27.74
N PRO A 97 -4.00 7.19 28.03
CA PRO A 97 -5.30 7.42 27.42
C PRO A 97 -5.79 8.86 27.66
N GLY A 98 -6.20 9.51 26.58
CA GLY A 98 -6.61 10.91 26.54
C GLY A 98 -6.86 11.33 25.09
N THR A 99 -7.44 12.51 24.88
CA THR A 99 -7.56 13.10 23.54
C THR A 99 -6.52 14.20 23.36
N TYR A 100 -5.76 14.12 22.27
CA TYR A 100 -4.68 15.02 21.92
C TYR A 100 -4.97 15.62 20.54
N ASN A 101 -4.90 16.95 20.45
CA ASN A 101 -5.15 17.69 19.21
C ASN A 101 -3.84 18.39 18.82
N GLU A 102 -2.92 17.62 18.22
CA GLU A 102 -1.62 18.12 17.78
C GLU A 102 -1.09 17.28 16.60
N THR A 103 -0.10 17.83 15.90
CA THR A 103 0.76 17.08 14.98
C THR A 103 2.08 16.77 15.68
N ILE A 104 2.58 15.56 15.49
CA ILE A 104 3.81 15.06 16.12
C ILE A 104 4.89 14.87 15.05
N TYR A 105 6.04 15.48 15.24
CA TYR A 105 7.21 15.42 14.39
C TYR A 105 8.38 14.78 15.14
N ILE A 106 8.87 13.66 14.63
CA ILE A 106 9.98 12.87 15.18
C ILE A 106 11.17 12.92 14.21
N ASP A 107 12.13 13.79 14.49
CA ASP A 107 13.36 13.98 13.68
C ASP A 107 14.60 13.30 14.26
N LYS A 108 14.48 12.72 15.47
CA LYS A 108 15.55 12.03 16.19
C LYS A 108 15.46 10.52 16.00
N ASP A 109 16.61 9.87 15.96
CA ASP A 109 16.72 8.42 15.96
C ASP A 109 16.32 7.81 17.32
N ASP A 110 15.96 6.53 17.32
CA ASP A 110 15.71 5.72 18.52
C ASP A 110 14.59 6.28 19.41
N ILE A 111 13.54 6.85 18.82
CA ILE A 111 12.34 7.28 19.54
C ILE A 111 11.26 6.21 19.41
N ARG A 112 10.69 5.81 20.56
CA ARG A 112 9.52 4.94 20.62
C ARG A 112 8.35 5.72 21.16
N LEU A 113 7.35 5.96 20.32
CA LEU A 113 6.12 6.61 20.70
C LEU A 113 5.05 5.52 20.91
N MET A 114 4.63 5.34 22.17
CA MET A 114 3.80 4.21 22.58
C MET A 114 2.53 4.67 23.33
N GLY A 115 1.37 4.52 22.71
CA GLY A 115 0.07 4.68 23.34
C GLY A 115 -0.19 3.57 24.35
N VAL A 116 -0.41 3.93 25.60
CA VAL A 116 -0.73 2.99 26.68
C VAL A 116 -2.20 2.59 26.56
N ILE A 117 -2.44 1.27 26.52
CA ILE A 117 -3.79 0.71 26.56
C ILE A 117 -4.17 0.43 28.01
N LYS A 118 -5.18 1.15 28.54
CA LYS A 118 -5.69 0.95 29.91
C LYS A 118 -7.21 0.94 29.88
N GLU A 119 -7.79 -0.13 30.43
CA GLU A 119 -9.26 -0.32 30.48
C GLU A 119 -9.90 -0.19 29.08
N SER A 120 -9.26 -0.78 28.08
CA SER A 120 -9.63 -0.70 26.66
C SER A 120 -9.65 0.72 26.05
N ARG A 121 -9.14 1.73 26.77
CA ARG A 121 -8.90 3.07 26.23
C ARG A 121 -7.47 3.20 25.73
N ARG A 122 -7.29 4.04 24.71
CA ARG A 122 -6.02 4.38 24.06
C ARG A 122 -5.84 5.89 24.05
N ALA A 123 -4.63 6.36 23.74
CA ALA A 123 -4.42 7.75 23.34
C ALA A 123 -5.08 8.00 21.97
N ILE A 124 -5.86 9.07 21.85
CA ILE A 124 -6.54 9.48 20.62
C ILE A 124 -5.86 10.74 20.09
N LEU A 125 -5.29 10.65 18.90
CA LEU A 125 -4.88 11.80 18.10
C LEU A 125 -6.07 12.21 17.23
N ASP A 126 -6.66 13.38 17.48
CA ASP A 126 -7.80 13.91 16.71
C ASP A 126 -7.40 15.22 16.02
N GLY A 127 -7.30 15.19 14.69
CA GLY A 127 -6.94 16.34 13.86
C GLY A 127 -8.05 17.36 13.65
N GLN A 128 -9.26 17.08 14.16
CA GLN A 128 -10.47 17.92 14.10
C GLN A 128 -10.92 18.30 12.69
N GLY A 129 -10.43 17.61 11.66
CA GLY A 129 -10.64 17.95 10.25
C GLY A 129 -9.88 19.20 9.81
N THR A 130 -8.93 19.68 10.61
CA THR A 130 -8.19 20.94 10.38
C THR A 130 -6.70 20.74 10.24
N MET A 131 -6.11 19.76 10.94
CA MET A 131 -4.69 19.44 10.88
C MET A 131 -4.38 18.53 9.69
N ASN A 132 -3.20 18.68 9.10
CA ASN A 132 -2.79 17.86 7.96
C ASN A 132 -2.42 16.45 8.42
N ASP A 133 -1.40 16.29 9.24
CA ASP A 133 -0.84 14.97 9.56
C ASP A 133 -0.83 14.72 11.07
N ALA A 134 -0.98 13.46 11.51
CA ALA A 134 -0.93 13.13 12.94
C ALA A 134 0.49 12.90 13.43
N ILE A 135 1.23 11.97 12.81
CA ILE A 135 2.61 11.64 13.17
C ILE A 135 3.47 11.63 11.91
N LEU A 136 4.51 12.47 11.88
CA LEU A 136 5.58 12.39 10.89
C LEU A 136 6.88 11.98 11.58
N TYR A 137 7.61 11.06 10.98
CA TYR A 137 8.96 10.71 11.42
C TYR A 137 9.96 10.76 10.28
N SER A 138 11.17 11.21 10.58
CA SER A 138 12.31 11.13 9.66
C SER A 138 13.56 10.52 10.27
N GLY A 139 13.53 10.26 11.59
CA GLY A 139 14.54 9.50 12.31
C GLY A 139 14.45 7.99 12.02
N ASN A 140 15.48 7.27 12.47
CA ASN A 140 15.62 5.82 12.31
C ASN A 140 15.28 5.09 13.61
N ASN A 141 15.02 3.78 13.52
CA ASN A 141 14.71 2.93 14.67
C ASN A 141 13.45 3.43 15.42
N ILE A 142 12.44 3.79 14.66
CA ILE A 142 11.21 4.40 15.16
C ILE A 142 10.17 3.33 15.45
N VAL A 143 9.53 3.43 16.61
CA VAL A 143 8.36 2.61 16.95
C VAL A 143 7.17 3.53 17.18
N ILE A 144 6.06 3.29 16.48
CA ILE A 144 4.78 3.97 16.69
C ILE A 144 3.73 2.91 16.96
N GLU A 145 3.24 2.86 18.19
CA GLU A 145 2.37 1.78 18.64
C GLU A 145 1.20 2.26 19.49
N GLY A 146 0.02 1.69 19.28
CA GLY A 146 -1.06 1.72 20.28
C GLY A 146 -2.03 2.91 20.20
N PHE A 147 -1.97 3.72 19.15
CA PHE A 147 -2.80 4.93 19.02
C PHE A 147 -4.15 4.69 18.37
N VAL A 148 -5.11 5.57 18.65
CA VAL A 148 -6.24 5.85 17.76
C VAL A 148 -5.92 7.17 17.04
N ILE A 149 -6.04 7.22 15.72
CA ILE A 149 -5.74 8.40 14.90
C ILE A 149 -6.93 8.67 14.00
N THR A 150 -7.44 9.91 14.00
CA THR A 150 -8.66 10.24 13.24
C THR A 150 -8.75 11.72 12.88
N LYS A 151 -9.52 12.03 11.84
CA LYS A 151 -9.88 13.38 11.38
C LYS A 151 -8.69 14.27 11.06
N TYR A 152 -7.67 13.69 10.45
CA TYR A 152 -6.57 14.43 9.82
C TYR A 152 -6.85 14.58 8.32
N LYS A 153 -6.47 15.71 7.71
CA LYS A 153 -6.74 15.97 6.28
C LYS A 153 -5.73 15.34 5.32
N GLY A 154 -4.52 15.12 5.80
CA GLY A 154 -3.38 14.54 5.11
C GLY A 154 -3.24 13.10 5.54
N ASN A 155 -2.36 12.83 6.51
CA ASN A 155 -1.94 11.47 6.82
C ASN A 155 -2.14 11.08 8.30
N GLY A 156 -2.38 9.80 8.55
CA GLY A 156 -2.30 9.23 9.89
C GLY A 156 -0.84 9.17 10.37
N ILE A 157 -0.03 8.29 9.80
CA ILE A 157 1.40 8.13 10.12
C ILE A 157 2.21 8.22 8.84
N MET A 158 3.13 9.18 8.74
CA MET A 158 4.01 9.36 7.58
C MET A 158 5.48 9.18 7.95
N GLY A 159 6.19 8.32 7.22
CA GLY A 159 7.64 8.16 7.31
C GLY A 159 8.35 8.89 6.18
N GLN A 160 9.38 9.66 6.50
CA GLN A 160 10.17 10.44 5.54
C GLN A 160 11.64 10.01 5.63
N ALA A 161 11.96 8.92 4.91
CA ALA A 161 13.29 8.35 4.83
C ALA A 161 13.91 7.89 6.16
N GLY A 162 13.07 7.50 7.12
CA GLY A 162 13.49 6.80 8.33
C GLY A 162 13.64 5.29 8.06
N ASN A 163 14.79 4.71 8.41
CA ASN A 163 15.03 3.27 8.35
C ASN A 163 14.62 2.58 9.66
N ASN A 164 14.40 1.26 9.60
CA ASN A 164 14.09 0.43 10.77
C ASN A 164 12.86 0.94 11.53
N PHE A 165 11.70 0.95 10.87
CA PHE A 165 10.47 1.43 11.50
C PHE A 165 9.51 0.29 11.84
N GLU A 166 8.78 0.47 12.93
CA GLU A 166 7.73 -0.44 13.38
C GLU A 166 6.45 0.36 13.64
N ILE A 167 5.41 0.11 12.85
CA ILE A 167 4.10 0.75 12.99
C ILE A 167 3.09 -0.32 13.35
N ARG A 168 2.65 -0.34 14.61
CA ARG A 168 1.96 -1.50 15.18
C ARG A 168 0.71 -1.15 15.95
N ASN A 169 -0.30 -2.02 15.87
CA ASN A 169 -1.43 -1.99 16.80
C ASN A 169 -2.08 -0.59 16.89
N ASN A 170 -2.17 0.12 15.77
CA ASN A 170 -2.86 1.41 15.68
C ASN A 170 -4.26 1.22 15.09
N ILE A 171 -5.17 2.11 15.44
CA ILE A 171 -6.50 2.23 14.84
C ILE A 171 -6.54 3.58 14.12
N ILE A 172 -6.49 3.57 12.80
CA ILE A 172 -6.44 4.79 11.98
C ILE A 172 -7.69 4.85 11.13
N VAL A 173 -8.57 5.79 11.41
CA VAL A 173 -9.89 5.87 10.78
C VAL A 173 -10.18 7.30 10.37
N ASP A 174 -10.68 7.50 9.16
CA ASP A 174 -11.10 8.81 8.66
C ASP A 174 -9.94 9.82 8.70
N THR A 175 -8.81 9.43 8.10
CA THR A 175 -7.70 10.34 7.79
C THR A 175 -7.62 10.49 6.27
N GLY A 176 -7.36 11.70 5.79
CA GLY A 176 -7.59 12.10 4.39
C GLY A 176 -6.87 11.23 3.35
N VAL A 177 -5.67 11.65 2.94
CA VAL A 177 -4.96 11.03 1.81
C VAL A 177 -4.47 9.63 2.15
N TYR A 178 -3.64 9.48 3.19
CA TYR A 178 -3.04 8.17 3.54
C TYR A 178 -3.23 7.80 5.01
N GLY A 179 -3.45 6.52 5.31
CA GLY A 179 -3.52 6.03 6.69
C GLY A 179 -2.13 5.84 7.29
N ILE A 180 -1.37 4.90 6.73
CA ILE A 180 0.04 4.62 7.07
C ILE A 180 0.87 4.79 5.80
N PHE A 181 1.84 5.68 5.82
CA PHE A 181 2.63 6.08 4.66
C PHE A 181 4.13 6.21 4.95
N PRO A 182 4.86 5.10 5.20
CA PRO A 182 6.31 5.11 5.10
C PRO A 182 6.75 5.36 3.65
N GLN A 183 7.55 6.40 3.46
CA GLN A 183 8.13 6.76 2.18
C GLN A 183 9.65 6.81 2.23
N LEU A 184 10.27 6.25 1.20
CA LEU A 184 11.72 6.14 1.07
C LEU A 184 12.34 5.45 2.29
N GLY A 185 11.64 4.51 2.94
CA GLY A 185 12.13 3.77 4.10
C GLY A 185 12.91 2.52 3.69
N GLN A 186 13.77 2.01 4.56
CA GLN A 186 14.35 0.68 4.40
C GLN A 186 14.24 -0.10 5.70
N ASN A 187 13.86 -1.38 5.58
CA ASN A 187 13.69 -2.31 6.68
C ASN A 187 12.55 -1.87 7.62
N GLY A 188 11.32 -2.33 7.36
CA GLY A 188 10.16 -1.82 8.08
C GLY A 188 9.07 -2.86 8.29
N ILE A 189 8.33 -2.70 9.39
CA ILE A 189 7.19 -3.56 9.74
C ILE A 189 5.95 -2.69 9.93
N VAL A 190 4.87 -3.06 9.24
CA VAL A 190 3.53 -2.50 9.41
C VAL A 190 2.58 -3.65 9.74
N GLU A 191 2.24 -3.81 11.02
CA GLU A 191 1.44 -4.97 11.44
C GLU A 191 0.40 -4.68 12.51
N LEU A 192 -0.64 -5.53 12.55
CA LEU A 192 -1.68 -5.50 13.58
C LEU A 192 -2.45 -4.18 13.63
N ASN A 193 -2.44 -3.40 12.56
CA ASN A 193 -3.18 -2.14 12.48
C ASN A 193 -4.60 -2.39 11.94
N VAL A 194 -5.53 -1.53 12.37
CA VAL A 194 -6.85 -1.38 11.75
C VAL A 194 -6.87 -0.05 11.03
N VAL A 195 -7.06 -0.06 9.71
CA VAL A 195 -7.01 1.16 8.89
C VAL A 195 -8.23 1.25 7.98
N SER A 196 -8.99 2.35 8.05
CA SER A 196 -10.18 2.51 7.22
C SER A 196 -10.60 3.94 6.92
N GLY A 197 -11.42 4.10 5.87
CA GLY A 197 -11.97 5.41 5.48
C GLY A 197 -10.94 6.34 4.88
N ILE A 198 -10.02 5.82 4.06
CA ILE A 198 -8.89 6.56 3.50
C ILE A 198 -9.11 6.88 2.01
N GLU A 199 -8.88 8.13 1.62
CA GLU A 199 -9.21 8.66 0.28
C GLU A 199 -8.23 8.22 -0.81
N ASP A 200 -6.99 7.87 -0.47
CA ASP A 200 -6.02 7.34 -1.43
C ASP A 200 -5.66 5.89 -1.08
N ALA A 201 -4.75 5.66 -0.14
CA ALA A 201 -4.34 4.31 0.29
C ALA A 201 -4.33 4.18 1.81
N ALA A 202 -4.98 3.13 2.32
CA ALA A 202 -4.99 2.87 3.75
C ALA A 202 -3.60 2.54 4.29
N ILE A 203 -2.89 1.61 3.63
CA ILE A 203 -1.47 1.38 3.89
C ILE A 203 -0.71 1.60 2.58
N TYR A 204 0.10 2.64 2.52
CA TYR A 204 0.95 3.00 1.39
C TYR A 204 2.41 2.75 1.75
N ILE A 205 3.07 1.83 1.05
CA ILE A 205 4.52 1.62 1.13
C ILE A 205 5.16 2.23 -0.12
N GLY A 206 5.86 3.35 0.07
CA GLY A 206 6.32 4.19 -1.02
C GLY A 206 7.82 4.23 -1.19
N MET A 207 8.33 3.98 -2.40
CA MET A 207 9.76 4.08 -2.70
C MET A 207 10.67 3.38 -1.66
N SER A 208 10.16 2.33 -1.03
CA SER A 208 10.75 1.69 0.15
C SER A 208 11.31 0.31 -0.20
N ASP A 209 12.13 -0.22 0.70
CA ASP A 209 12.81 -1.49 0.48
C ASP A 209 12.80 -2.35 1.76
N ASN A 210 12.73 -3.67 1.61
CA ASN A 210 12.73 -4.63 2.71
C ASN A 210 11.56 -4.41 3.70
N ILE A 211 10.32 -4.43 3.20
CA ILE A 211 9.13 -4.09 4.01
C ILE A 211 8.24 -5.30 4.24
N HIS A 212 7.75 -5.45 5.48
CA HIS A 212 6.79 -6.47 5.84
C HIS A 212 5.47 -5.83 6.28
N VAL A 213 4.39 -6.08 5.53
CA VAL A 213 3.03 -5.62 5.82
C VAL A 213 2.17 -6.82 6.19
N ALA A 214 1.91 -7.01 7.48
CA ALA A 214 1.33 -8.25 7.97
C ALA A 214 0.19 -8.09 8.96
N TYR A 215 -0.81 -8.98 8.90
CA TYR A 215 -1.85 -9.09 9.94
C TYR A 215 -2.65 -7.80 10.21
N ASN A 216 -2.81 -6.94 9.19
CA ASN A 216 -3.62 -5.74 9.27
C ASN A 216 -5.07 -6.03 8.86
N GLU A 217 -6.00 -5.26 9.41
CA GLU A 217 -7.38 -5.17 8.94
C GLU A 217 -7.58 -3.86 8.19
N VAL A 218 -7.93 -3.93 6.90
CA VAL A 218 -7.94 -2.79 5.99
C VAL A 218 -9.23 -2.72 5.19
N PHE A 219 -10.01 -1.66 5.37
CA PHE A 219 -11.34 -1.58 4.75
C PHE A 219 -11.84 -0.17 4.46
N ASP A 220 -12.93 -0.08 3.69
CA ASP A 220 -13.64 1.17 3.36
C ASP A 220 -12.74 2.29 2.82
N SER A 221 -11.67 1.93 2.08
CA SER A 221 -10.70 2.87 1.49
C SER A 221 -10.68 2.77 -0.04
N VAL A 222 -9.97 3.67 -0.73
CA VAL A 222 -9.79 3.52 -2.19
C VAL A 222 -8.86 2.35 -2.48
N ALA A 223 -7.56 2.51 -2.23
CA ALA A 223 -6.62 1.40 -2.17
C ALA A 223 -6.56 0.86 -0.73
N GLY A 224 -6.67 -0.46 -0.58
CA GLY A 224 -6.45 -1.10 0.72
C GLY A 224 -4.96 -1.05 1.09
N ILE A 225 -4.16 -1.89 0.46
CA ILE A 225 -2.70 -1.92 0.65
C ILE A 225 -2.01 -1.64 -0.68
N GLU A 226 -1.07 -0.72 -0.68
CA GLU A 226 -0.31 -0.29 -1.84
C GLU A 226 1.19 -0.47 -1.62
N ILE A 227 1.85 -1.18 -2.54
CA ILE A 227 3.30 -1.31 -2.65
C ILE A 227 3.73 -0.59 -3.92
N GLU A 228 4.22 0.64 -3.74
CA GLU A 228 4.47 1.59 -4.81
C GLU A 228 5.96 1.92 -4.92
N ASN A 229 6.51 1.72 -6.12
CA ASN A 229 7.92 1.94 -6.47
C ASN A 229 8.88 1.32 -5.44
N SER A 230 8.46 0.20 -4.85
CA SER A 230 9.09 -0.42 -3.69
C SER A 230 9.60 -1.83 -4.01
N ARG A 231 10.56 -2.30 -3.23
CA ARG A 231 11.30 -3.54 -3.53
C ARG A 231 11.32 -4.45 -2.32
N HIS A 232 11.49 -5.74 -2.56
CA HIS A 232 11.64 -6.76 -1.52
C HIS A 232 10.57 -6.58 -0.43
N SER A 233 9.31 -6.71 -0.81
CA SER A 233 8.17 -6.50 0.10
C SER A 233 7.32 -7.76 0.26
N ILE A 234 6.91 -8.05 1.49
CA ILE A 234 5.96 -9.14 1.79
C ILE A 234 4.67 -8.53 2.33
N VAL A 235 3.54 -8.92 1.72
CA VAL A 235 2.20 -8.56 2.14
C VAL A 235 1.46 -9.86 2.51
N GLU A 236 1.32 -10.14 3.81
CA GLU A 236 0.77 -11.43 4.26
C GLU A 236 -0.21 -11.39 5.42
N GLY A 237 -1.16 -12.33 5.44
CA GLY A 237 -2.08 -12.51 6.56
C GLY A 237 -3.01 -11.32 6.82
N ASN A 238 -3.15 -10.39 5.86
CA ASN A 238 -4.02 -9.24 6.01
C ASN A 238 -5.48 -9.60 5.66
N TYR A 239 -6.42 -8.89 6.29
CA TYR A 239 -7.83 -8.93 5.93
C TYR A 239 -8.22 -7.63 5.23
N VAL A 240 -8.44 -7.69 3.92
CA VAL A 240 -8.60 -6.53 3.03
C VAL A 240 -9.96 -6.59 2.35
N TYR A 241 -10.91 -5.76 2.77
CA TYR A 241 -12.30 -5.86 2.33
C TYR A 241 -12.99 -4.51 2.16
N ASN A 242 -14.04 -4.45 1.33
CA ASN A 242 -14.82 -3.23 1.08
C ASN A 242 -13.98 -2.00 0.66
N ASN A 243 -12.80 -2.20 0.08
CA ASN A 243 -12.07 -1.11 -0.58
C ASN A 243 -12.55 -0.93 -2.02
N THR A 244 -11.99 0.02 -2.77
CA THR A 244 -12.18 0.09 -4.23
C THR A 244 -11.30 -0.94 -4.94
N GLY A 245 -10.01 -0.97 -4.57
CA GLY A 245 -9.04 -2.00 -4.90
C GLY A 245 -8.45 -2.60 -3.62
N GLY A 246 -8.26 -3.91 -3.58
CA GLY A 246 -7.76 -4.61 -2.39
C GLY A 246 -6.26 -4.36 -2.14
N ILE A 247 -5.41 -5.12 -2.83
CA ILE A 247 -3.94 -5.01 -2.72
C ILE A 247 -3.36 -4.61 -4.07
N LEU A 248 -2.47 -3.62 -4.10
CA LEU A 248 -1.84 -3.13 -5.30
C LEU A 248 -0.32 -3.20 -5.19
N ALA A 249 0.34 -3.66 -6.25
CA ALA A 249 1.78 -3.58 -6.42
C ALA A 249 2.08 -2.94 -7.78
N PHE A 250 2.65 -1.73 -7.78
CA PHE A 250 2.81 -1.01 -9.04
C PHE A 250 3.92 0.03 -9.07
N ILE A 251 4.21 0.48 -10.28
CA ILE A 251 5.08 1.62 -10.54
C ILE A 251 4.23 2.84 -10.87
N THR A 252 4.34 3.92 -10.10
CA THR A 252 3.89 5.26 -10.51
C THR A 252 4.93 5.89 -11.41
N PRO A 253 4.57 6.27 -12.64
CA PRO A 253 5.44 7.01 -13.54
C PRO A 253 5.93 8.34 -12.96
N GLY A 254 7.17 8.72 -13.27
CA GLY A 254 7.71 10.04 -12.95
C GLY A 254 8.29 10.19 -11.54
N LEU A 255 8.11 9.20 -10.66
CA LEU A 255 8.81 9.15 -9.37
C LEU A 255 10.30 8.82 -9.54
N PRO A 256 11.15 9.18 -8.57
CA PRO A 256 12.59 8.92 -8.67
C PRO A 256 13.01 7.46 -8.67
N ILE A 257 12.31 6.59 -7.93
CA ILE A 257 12.51 5.14 -8.00
C ILE A 257 11.66 4.64 -9.16
N LYS A 258 12.24 3.88 -10.10
CA LYS A 258 11.60 3.50 -11.38
C LYS A 258 11.21 2.03 -11.44
N THR A 259 11.19 1.35 -10.30
CA THR A 259 11.02 -0.10 -10.23
C THR A 259 10.15 -0.45 -9.05
N THR A 260 9.32 -1.47 -9.23
CA THR A 260 8.69 -2.23 -8.16
C THR A 260 8.96 -3.68 -8.48
N TYR A 261 9.69 -4.38 -7.61
CA TYR A 261 10.00 -5.80 -7.87
C TYR A 261 10.18 -6.62 -6.61
N ASP A 262 10.08 -7.94 -6.76
CA ASP A 262 10.17 -8.92 -5.67
C ASP A 262 9.15 -8.61 -4.55
N VAL A 263 7.88 -8.67 -4.93
CA VAL A 263 6.75 -8.46 -4.03
C VAL A 263 6.00 -9.77 -3.85
N LEU A 264 5.94 -10.27 -2.62
CA LEU A 264 5.20 -11.48 -2.26
C LEU A 264 3.87 -11.12 -1.61
N ILE A 265 2.78 -11.40 -2.30
CA ILE A 265 1.41 -11.22 -1.80
C ILE A 265 0.86 -12.60 -1.46
N ARG A 266 0.83 -12.95 -0.17
CA ARG A 266 0.40 -14.30 0.24
C ARG A 266 -0.49 -14.40 1.44
N ASN A 267 -1.29 -15.46 1.52
CA ASN A 267 -2.08 -15.78 2.72
C ASN A 267 -3.04 -14.65 3.17
N ASN A 268 -3.44 -13.75 2.26
CA ASN A 268 -4.37 -12.67 2.57
C ASN A 268 -5.82 -13.10 2.32
N TRP A 269 -6.74 -12.54 3.08
CA TRP A 269 -8.17 -12.58 2.77
C TRP A 269 -8.57 -11.28 2.09
N ILE A 270 -8.92 -11.36 0.80
CA ILE A 270 -9.21 -10.22 -0.06
C ILE A 270 -10.64 -10.36 -0.57
N SER A 271 -11.58 -9.62 0.00
CA SER A 271 -13.01 -9.87 -0.28
C SER A 271 -13.86 -8.63 -0.46
N GLY A 272 -14.70 -8.65 -1.49
CA GLY A 272 -15.75 -7.65 -1.64
C GLY A 272 -15.22 -6.22 -1.79
N ASN A 273 -14.03 -6.03 -2.37
CA ASN A 273 -13.45 -4.71 -2.62
C ASN A 273 -14.20 -4.02 -3.77
N ASN A 274 -15.46 -3.64 -3.50
CA ASN A 274 -16.43 -3.16 -4.48
C ASN A 274 -16.86 -1.71 -4.27
N THR A 275 -16.29 -1.04 -3.26
CA THR A 275 -16.60 0.34 -2.90
C THR A 275 -16.36 1.23 -4.09
N LYS A 276 -17.24 2.20 -4.29
CA LYS A 276 -17.12 3.15 -5.40
C LYS A 276 -15.86 3.98 -5.15
N ASN A 277 -15.01 4.11 -6.17
CA ASN A 277 -13.82 4.94 -6.11
C ASN A 277 -14.18 6.39 -5.71
N PHE A 278 -13.53 6.88 -4.66
CA PHE A 278 -13.68 8.23 -4.11
C PHE A 278 -12.34 8.98 -4.03
N GLY A 279 -11.31 8.47 -4.71
CA GLY A 279 -9.98 9.08 -4.73
C GLY A 279 -9.94 10.36 -5.54
N ALA A 280 -8.89 11.14 -5.32
CA ALA A 280 -8.70 12.41 -6.00
C ALA A 280 -8.73 12.24 -7.53
N PRO A 281 -9.59 12.97 -8.27
CA PRO A 281 -9.64 12.85 -9.72
C PRO A 281 -8.29 13.12 -10.38
N GLY A 282 -7.80 12.14 -11.14
CA GLY A 282 -6.50 12.19 -11.81
C GLY A 282 -5.31 11.72 -10.97
N SER A 283 -5.51 11.29 -9.72
CA SER A 283 -4.52 10.44 -9.05
C SER A 283 -4.50 9.04 -9.67
N THR A 284 -3.39 8.32 -9.53
CA THR A 284 -3.25 6.95 -10.03
C THR A 284 -4.35 6.04 -9.47
N VAL A 285 -4.57 6.08 -8.15
CA VAL A 285 -5.58 5.24 -7.50
C VAL A 285 -7.02 5.65 -7.81
N GLY A 286 -7.25 6.92 -8.14
CA GLY A 286 -8.56 7.44 -8.56
C GLY A 286 -9.07 6.78 -9.86
N GLY A 287 -8.17 6.15 -10.62
CA GLY A 287 -8.48 5.37 -11.81
C GLY A 287 -8.76 3.89 -11.57
N ILE A 288 -8.53 3.36 -10.36
CA ILE A 288 -8.72 1.93 -10.09
C ILE A 288 -10.20 1.56 -10.27
N PRO A 289 -10.51 0.57 -11.11
CA PRO A 289 -11.85 0.02 -11.20
C PRO A 289 -12.29 -0.55 -9.86
N ALA A 290 -13.40 -0.04 -9.32
CA ALA A 290 -14.04 -0.62 -8.16
C ALA A 290 -14.32 -2.11 -8.42
N GLY A 291 -13.96 -2.99 -7.50
CA GLY A 291 -14.09 -4.44 -7.72
C GLY A 291 -12.80 -5.15 -8.05
N THR A 292 -11.65 -4.53 -7.85
CA THR A 292 -10.35 -5.16 -8.14
C THR A 292 -9.81 -5.81 -6.87
N GLY A 293 -9.60 -7.12 -6.88
CA GLY A 293 -9.01 -7.84 -5.74
C GLY A 293 -7.53 -7.49 -5.54
N ILE A 294 -6.69 -7.92 -6.48
CA ILE A 294 -5.27 -7.59 -6.57
C ILE A 294 -4.99 -6.88 -7.89
N MET A 295 -4.20 -5.81 -7.88
CA MET A 295 -3.70 -5.17 -9.09
C MET A 295 -2.16 -5.21 -9.12
N VAL A 296 -1.60 -5.68 -10.22
CA VAL A 296 -0.18 -5.59 -10.55
C VAL A 296 -0.07 -4.66 -11.74
N MET A 297 0.63 -3.53 -11.59
CA MET A 297 0.77 -2.57 -12.69
C MET A 297 2.23 -2.19 -12.90
N ALA A 298 2.81 -2.69 -13.98
CA ALA A 298 4.23 -2.54 -14.32
C ALA A 298 5.22 -2.99 -13.21
N ALA A 299 4.76 -3.76 -12.22
CA ALA A 299 5.64 -4.33 -11.21
C ALA A 299 6.15 -5.69 -11.67
N ASP A 300 7.44 -5.92 -11.43
CA ASP A 300 8.14 -7.14 -11.83
C ASP A 300 8.23 -8.14 -10.67
N ASP A 301 8.41 -9.42 -11.00
CA ASP A 301 8.69 -10.47 -10.03
C ASP A 301 7.68 -10.54 -8.86
N VAL A 302 6.41 -10.20 -9.13
CA VAL A 302 5.35 -10.32 -8.14
C VAL A 302 4.91 -11.78 -8.02
N VAL A 303 4.90 -12.32 -6.80
CA VAL A 303 4.40 -13.66 -6.50
C VAL A 303 3.08 -13.56 -5.74
N ILE A 304 2.02 -14.14 -6.28
CA ILE A 304 0.68 -14.14 -5.68
C ILE A 304 0.31 -15.57 -5.30
N GLU A 305 0.24 -15.86 -4.00
CA GLU A 305 0.13 -17.23 -3.48
C GLU A 305 -0.83 -17.35 -2.28
N ASN A 306 -1.62 -18.42 -2.22
CA ASN A 306 -2.42 -18.82 -1.05
C ASN A 306 -3.36 -17.73 -0.52
N ASN A 307 -3.77 -16.79 -1.37
CA ASN A 307 -4.76 -15.79 -1.02
C ASN A 307 -6.17 -16.34 -1.22
N ILE A 308 -7.12 -15.89 -0.39
CA ILE A 308 -8.54 -16.08 -0.59
C ILE A 308 -9.10 -14.81 -1.23
N ILE A 309 -9.41 -14.86 -2.52
CA ILE A 309 -9.83 -13.70 -3.33
C ILE A 309 -11.28 -13.91 -3.76
N THR A 310 -12.22 -13.18 -3.16
CA THR A 310 -13.64 -13.48 -3.35
C THR A 310 -14.53 -12.26 -3.51
N ASN A 311 -15.63 -12.40 -4.23
CA ASN A 311 -16.70 -11.40 -4.30
C ASN A 311 -16.27 -10.03 -4.87
N ASN A 312 -15.15 -9.94 -5.59
CA ASN A 312 -14.67 -8.69 -6.21
C ASN A 312 -15.34 -8.53 -7.58
N LYS A 313 -16.15 -7.49 -7.77
CA LYS A 313 -17.05 -7.37 -8.93
C LYS A 313 -16.33 -7.25 -10.27
N THR A 314 -15.14 -6.64 -10.30
CA THR A 314 -14.43 -6.40 -11.55
C THR A 314 -13.52 -7.55 -11.94
N VAL A 315 -12.67 -8.02 -11.02
CA VAL A 315 -11.68 -9.09 -11.28
C VAL A 315 -11.00 -9.53 -9.98
N GLY A 316 -10.54 -10.78 -9.92
CA GLY A 316 -9.73 -11.30 -8.82
C GLY A 316 -8.30 -10.73 -8.82
N ILE A 317 -7.54 -11.00 -9.89
CA ILE A 317 -6.19 -10.47 -10.14
C ILE A 317 -6.17 -9.75 -11.48
N LEU A 318 -5.74 -8.49 -11.50
CA LEU A 318 -5.51 -7.69 -12.69
C LEU A 318 -4.02 -7.38 -12.83
N ALA A 319 -3.37 -7.88 -13.88
CA ALA A 319 -2.03 -7.48 -14.27
C ALA A 319 -2.09 -6.60 -15.52
N VAL A 320 -1.50 -5.41 -15.50
CA VAL A 320 -1.60 -4.44 -16.60
C VAL A 320 -0.28 -3.71 -16.83
N ASP A 321 0.06 -3.48 -18.11
CA ASP A 321 1.15 -2.58 -18.48
C ASP A 321 0.74 -1.10 -18.32
N HIS A 322 1.71 -0.17 -18.31
CA HIS A 322 1.43 1.26 -18.22
C HIS A 322 0.64 1.79 -19.41
N ASN A 323 0.76 1.20 -20.61
CA ASN A 323 0.01 1.66 -21.78
C ASN A 323 -1.48 1.41 -21.60
N THR A 324 -1.85 0.20 -21.19
CA THR A 324 -3.24 -0.18 -20.90
C THR A 324 -3.73 0.57 -19.67
N ALA A 325 -2.93 0.62 -18.61
CA ALA A 325 -3.28 1.35 -17.41
C ALA A 325 -3.53 2.83 -17.71
N SER A 326 -2.76 3.48 -18.60
CA SER A 326 -3.01 4.88 -18.98
C SER A 326 -4.40 5.11 -19.59
N GLN A 327 -5.02 4.10 -20.20
CA GLN A 327 -6.38 4.18 -20.70
C GLN A 327 -7.43 4.01 -19.60
N LEU A 328 -7.10 3.26 -18.54
CA LEU A 328 -7.98 3.00 -17.40
C LEU A 328 -7.88 4.09 -16.32
N THR A 329 -6.66 4.57 -16.08
CA THR A 329 -6.31 5.41 -14.92
C THR A 329 -5.77 6.78 -15.30
N ASN A 330 -5.63 7.08 -16.59
CA ASN A 330 -5.14 8.38 -17.09
C ASN A 330 -3.74 8.77 -16.55
N ILE A 331 -2.90 7.78 -16.26
CA ILE A 331 -1.51 8.00 -15.86
C ILE A 331 -0.65 8.49 -17.04
N THR A 332 0.35 9.32 -16.75
CA THR A 332 1.33 9.78 -17.75
C THR A 332 2.46 8.77 -17.84
N ILE A 333 2.74 8.23 -19.03
CA ILE A 333 3.82 7.24 -19.22
C ILE A 333 5.19 7.87 -18.94
N ASP A 334 6.05 7.11 -18.26
CA ASP A 334 7.45 7.47 -18.01
C ASP A 334 8.37 6.55 -18.82
N PRO A 335 9.14 7.09 -19.79
CA PRO A 335 10.02 6.28 -20.63
C PRO A 335 11.21 5.68 -19.89
N GLU A 336 11.47 6.09 -18.63
CA GLU A 336 12.53 5.54 -17.79
C GLU A 336 12.08 4.36 -16.92
N SER A 337 10.77 4.06 -16.90
CA SER A 337 10.21 2.89 -16.20
C SER A 337 9.95 1.78 -17.21
N ASP A 338 10.17 0.52 -16.83
CA ASP A 338 9.62 -0.59 -17.60
C ASP A 338 8.09 -0.51 -17.52
N PRO A 339 7.36 -0.47 -18.64
CA PRO A 339 5.92 -0.40 -18.60
C PRO A 339 5.25 -1.74 -18.30
N ASN A 340 5.95 -2.88 -18.40
CA ASN A 340 5.34 -4.20 -18.36
C ASN A 340 5.37 -4.81 -16.95
N SER A 341 4.44 -5.73 -16.68
CA SER A 341 4.51 -6.58 -15.48
C SER A 341 5.20 -7.88 -15.86
N ASP A 342 6.53 -7.91 -15.77
CA ASP A 342 7.33 -9.09 -16.11
C ASP A 342 7.52 -10.00 -14.88
N GLY A 343 7.71 -11.30 -15.10
CA GLY A 343 7.96 -12.26 -14.04
C GLY A 343 6.78 -12.42 -13.05
N LEU A 344 5.54 -12.21 -13.46
CA LEU A 344 4.38 -12.46 -12.60
C LEU A 344 4.23 -13.96 -12.34
N LYS A 345 4.17 -14.36 -11.07
CA LYS A 345 3.95 -15.75 -10.66
C LYS A 345 2.63 -15.90 -9.93
N VAL A 346 1.66 -16.52 -10.59
CA VAL A 346 0.36 -16.83 -9.98
C VAL A 346 0.37 -18.28 -9.50
N LEU A 347 0.51 -18.44 -8.18
CA LEU A 347 0.54 -19.74 -7.53
C LEU A 347 -0.86 -20.16 -7.05
N ASN A 348 -0.93 -21.00 -6.02
CA ASN A 348 -2.19 -21.56 -5.54
C ASN A 348 -3.05 -20.53 -4.82
N ASN A 349 -4.02 -19.91 -5.49
CA ASN A 349 -4.98 -19.01 -4.87
C ASN A 349 -6.37 -19.66 -4.83
N LEU A 350 -7.19 -19.28 -3.86
CA LEU A 350 -8.61 -19.63 -3.81
C LEU A 350 -9.42 -18.45 -4.35
N MET A 351 -10.00 -18.61 -5.53
CA MET A 351 -10.84 -17.58 -6.16
C MET A 351 -12.28 -18.05 -6.29
N SER A 352 -13.23 -17.16 -6.00
CA SER A 352 -14.66 -17.46 -6.15
C SER A 352 -15.47 -16.18 -6.27
N ASN A 353 -16.46 -16.20 -7.18
CA ASN A 353 -17.40 -15.09 -7.40
C ASN A 353 -16.69 -13.74 -7.64
N ASN A 354 -15.62 -13.74 -8.43
CA ASN A 354 -14.99 -12.51 -8.92
C ASN A 354 -15.48 -12.19 -10.33
N GLY A 355 -15.39 -10.95 -10.77
CA GLY A 355 -15.61 -10.57 -12.17
C GLY A 355 -17.05 -10.61 -12.66
N TYR A 356 -18.04 -10.67 -11.75
CA TYR A 356 -19.45 -10.77 -12.11
C TYR A 356 -20.06 -9.46 -12.67
N ASP A 357 -19.36 -8.33 -12.50
CA ASP A 357 -19.74 -7.01 -13.03
C ASP A 357 -18.50 -6.20 -13.42
N THR A 358 -17.72 -6.74 -14.36
CA THR A 358 -16.51 -6.14 -14.91
C THR A 358 -16.78 -4.86 -15.69
N VAL A 359 -15.82 -3.93 -15.71
CA VAL A 359 -15.90 -2.68 -16.49
C VAL A 359 -15.89 -2.90 -18.01
N ASP A 360 -16.45 -1.95 -18.76
CA ASP A 360 -16.66 -2.08 -20.20
C ASP A 360 -15.35 -2.19 -21.00
N GLU A 361 -14.29 -1.52 -20.55
CA GLU A 361 -12.96 -1.58 -21.14
C GLU A 361 -12.39 -3.01 -21.07
N LEU A 362 -12.49 -3.66 -19.90
CA LEU A 362 -12.04 -5.03 -19.72
C LEU A 362 -12.94 -6.02 -20.48
N LYS A 363 -14.26 -5.81 -20.49
CA LYS A 363 -15.20 -6.60 -21.32
C LYS A 363 -14.86 -6.51 -22.81
N ALA A 364 -14.46 -5.33 -23.29
CA ALA A 364 -14.06 -5.14 -24.68
C ALA A 364 -12.79 -5.93 -25.01
N ILE A 365 -11.80 -5.94 -24.11
CA ILE A 365 -10.57 -6.74 -24.26
C ILE A 365 -10.90 -8.24 -24.26
N MET A 366 -11.76 -8.72 -23.35
CA MET A 366 -12.18 -10.14 -23.28
C MET A 366 -12.80 -10.62 -24.60
N LEU A 367 -13.61 -9.77 -25.24
CA LEU A 367 -14.24 -10.09 -26.54
C LEU A 367 -13.21 -10.26 -27.66
N THR A 368 -12.03 -9.64 -27.58
CA THR A 368 -10.95 -9.83 -28.57
C THR A 368 -10.32 -11.22 -28.49
N GLU A 369 -10.36 -11.88 -27.33
CA GLU A 369 -9.87 -13.25 -27.14
C GLU A 369 -10.95 -14.31 -27.42
N LEU A 370 -12.18 -13.89 -27.77
CA LEU A 370 -13.36 -14.76 -27.94
C LEU A 370 -13.66 -15.61 -26.69
N LYS A 371 -13.19 -15.19 -25.52
CA LYS A 371 -13.45 -15.82 -24.22
C LYS A 371 -14.59 -15.06 -23.52
N THR A 372 -15.42 -15.79 -22.79
CA THR A 372 -16.55 -15.23 -22.01
C THR A 372 -16.55 -15.85 -20.63
N GLY A 373 -16.93 -15.09 -19.61
CA GLY A 373 -16.99 -15.56 -18.23
C GLY A 373 -16.67 -14.42 -17.28
N ASN A 374 -16.70 -14.72 -15.99
CA ASN A 374 -16.34 -13.75 -14.96
C ASN A 374 -14.84 -13.91 -14.66
N PRO A 375 -14.00 -12.89 -14.92
CA PRO A 375 -12.55 -13.05 -14.83
C PRO A 375 -12.06 -13.21 -13.39
N ASP A 376 -11.40 -14.33 -13.12
CA ASP A 376 -10.60 -14.53 -11.91
C ASP A 376 -9.22 -13.86 -12.08
N ILE A 377 -8.58 -14.10 -13.23
CA ILE A 377 -7.26 -13.56 -13.56
C ILE A 377 -7.33 -12.89 -14.93
N PHE A 378 -6.82 -11.67 -15.01
CA PHE A 378 -6.73 -10.92 -16.25
C PHE A 378 -5.36 -10.27 -16.35
N ALA A 379 -4.54 -10.70 -17.30
CA ALA A 379 -3.30 -10.02 -17.65
C ALA A 379 -3.45 -9.28 -18.99
N VAL A 380 -3.01 -8.04 -19.07
CA VAL A 380 -3.08 -7.21 -20.29
C VAL A 380 -1.75 -6.52 -20.52
N GLY A 381 -1.26 -6.62 -21.75
CA GLY A 381 0.03 -6.12 -22.16
C GLY A 381 1.07 -7.23 -22.26
N PRO A 382 2.24 -6.94 -22.84
CA PRO A 382 3.34 -7.89 -22.89
C PRO A 382 3.78 -8.29 -21.48
N SER A 383 4.17 -9.54 -21.31
CA SER A 383 4.79 -10.04 -20.08
C SER A 383 5.83 -11.10 -20.43
N LYS A 384 7.01 -11.03 -19.82
CA LYS A 384 8.08 -12.02 -19.98
C LYS A 384 8.26 -12.82 -18.71
N ASP A 385 8.72 -14.06 -18.84
CA ASP A 385 9.13 -14.92 -17.72
C ASP A 385 8.05 -15.13 -16.63
N SER A 386 6.79 -14.86 -16.99
CA SER A 386 5.63 -15.08 -16.14
C SER A 386 5.18 -16.53 -16.17
N CYS A 387 4.67 -17.02 -15.05
CA CYS A 387 4.20 -18.38 -14.93
C CYS A 387 2.95 -18.49 -14.04
N ILE A 388 2.19 -19.54 -14.27
CA ILE A 388 0.98 -19.84 -13.50
C ILE A 388 0.91 -21.34 -13.27
N ILE A 389 0.54 -21.76 -12.06
CA ILE A 389 0.20 -23.15 -11.77
C ILE A 389 -1.29 -23.34 -11.65
N ASN A 390 -1.75 -24.57 -11.92
CA ASN A 390 -3.16 -24.95 -11.79
C ASN A 390 -4.12 -24.03 -12.57
N ARG A 391 -3.70 -23.54 -13.74
CA ARG A 391 -4.47 -22.61 -14.61
C ARG A 391 -5.92 -23.05 -14.83
N HIS A 392 -6.16 -24.35 -14.93
CA HIS A 392 -7.48 -24.96 -15.13
C HIS A 392 -8.51 -24.67 -14.02
N ARG A 393 -8.08 -24.12 -12.87
CA ARG A 393 -8.95 -23.75 -11.74
C ARG A 393 -9.58 -22.37 -11.87
N TYR A 394 -9.10 -21.54 -12.79
CA TYR A 394 -9.46 -20.12 -12.88
C TYR A 394 -10.07 -19.79 -14.23
N VAL A 395 -10.96 -18.80 -14.26
CA VAL A 395 -11.34 -18.15 -15.51
C VAL A 395 -10.29 -17.09 -15.85
N THR A 396 -9.47 -17.35 -16.87
CA THR A 396 -8.30 -16.52 -17.19
C THR A 396 -8.36 -15.85 -18.57
N PHE A 397 -7.80 -14.65 -18.65
CA PHE A 397 -7.64 -13.86 -19.88
C PHE A 397 -6.20 -13.33 -19.96
N GLY A 398 -5.62 -13.33 -21.16
CA GLY A 398 -4.27 -12.81 -21.43
C GLY A 398 -3.10 -13.51 -20.73
N VAL A 399 -3.28 -14.76 -20.28
CA VAL A 399 -2.21 -15.59 -19.65
C VAL A 399 -1.83 -16.80 -20.49
N ASP A 400 -2.17 -16.81 -21.78
CA ASP A 400 -1.99 -17.98 -22.65
C ASP A 400 -0.50 -18.29 -22.87
N ASP A 401 0.34 -17.25 -22.89
CA ASP A 401 1.80 -17.29 -23.04
C ASP A 401 2.58 -17.49 -21.74
N PHE A 402 1.91 -17.46 -20.58
CA PHE A 402 2.57 -17.76 -19.30
C PHE A 402 3.05 -19.21 -19.30
N ALA A 403 4.23 -19.46 -18.72
CA ALA A 403 4.72 -20.81 -18.50
C ALA A 403 3.95 -21.52 -17.37
N GLU A 404 4.18 -22.83 -17.22
CA GLU A 404 3.88 -23.51 -15.96
C GLU A 404 5.05 -23.25 -15.01
N CYS A 405 4.80 -22.84 -13.76
CA CYS A 405 5.89 -22.62 -12.82
C CYS A 405 6.56 -23.95 -12.44
N ASP A 406 7.88 -23.92 -12.23
CA ASP A 406 8.67 -25.06 -11.74
C ASP A 406 8.68 -25.20 -10.21
N PHE A 407 8.02 -24.27 -9.52
CA PHE A 407 7.78 -24.24 -8.07
C PHE A 407 6.28 -24.07 -7.75
N ALA A 408 5.90 -24.41 -6.51
CA ALA A 408 4.51 -24.41 -6.06
C ALA A 408 4.23 -23.46 -4.89
N ASN A 409 5.28 -23.02 -4.18
CA ASN A 409 5.14 -22.22 -2.97
C ASN A 409 6.33 -21.28 -2.72
N THR A 410 6.20 -20.42 -1.73
CA THR A 410 7.26 -19.53 -1.23
C THR A 410 7.76 -19.93 0.17
N ASP A 411 7.61 -21.20 0.56
CA ASP A 411 7.84 -21.67 1.94
C ASP A 411 9.26 -21.46 2.46
N THR A 412 10.25 -21.29 1.57
CA THR A 412 11.65 -21.00 1.91
C THR A 412 11.91 -19.51 2.20
N ILE A 413 10.97 -18.61 1.88
CA ILE A 413 11.08 -17.18 2.10
C ILE A 413 10.33 -16.84 3.39
N GLY A 414 11.10 -16.64 4.47
CA GLY A 414 10.58 -16.28 5.78
C GLY A 414 10.20 -14.80 5.86
N ASN A 415 11.16 -13.93 5.53
CA ASN A 415 10.96 -12.48 5.43
C ASN A 415 12.03 -11.85 4.52
N TYR A 416 11.82 -10.61 4.13
CA TYR A 416 12.81 -9.76 3.46
C TYR A 416 13.45 -8.73 4.41
N LEU A 417 13.24 -8.87 5.72
CA LEU A 417 13.79 -7.95 6.70
C LEU A 417 15.29 -8.16 6.83
N LEU A 418 15.97 -7.06 7.11
CA LEU A 418 17.42 -7.03 7.27
C LEU A 418 17.79 -6.94 8.76
N PRO A 419 19.03 -7.30 9.12
CA PRO A 419 19.66 -6.73 10.29
C PRO A 419 19.54 -5.20 10.27
N GLN A 420 19.61 -4.56 11.44
CA GLN A 420 19.40 -3.12 11.57
C GLN A 420 20.22 -2.32 10.54
N VAL A 421 19.52 -1.53 9.73
CA VAL A 421 20.09 -0.74 8.64
C VAL A 421 20.64 0.57 9.19
N ALA A 422 21.79 1.02 8.69
CA ALA A 422 22.36 2.30 9.13
C ALA A 422 21.45 3.49 8.76
N PRO A 423 21.48 4.58 9.54
CA PRO A 423 20.89 5.85 9.14
C PRO A 423 21.38 6.31 7.77
N ARG A 424 20.51 6.96 6.99
CA ARG A 424 20.91 7.61 5.74
C ARG A 424 21.91 8.73 6.00
N ASP A 425 22.93 8.81 5.16
CA ASP A 425 23.90 9.90 5.22
C ASP A 425 23.24 11.23 4.83
N ARG A 426 23.18 12.16 5.78
CA ARG A 426 22.71 13.55 5.59
C ARG A 426 23.80 14.56 5.97
N SER A 427 25.06 14.12 6.01
CA SER A 427 26.18 14.91 6.53
C SER A 427 26.58 16.08 5.63
N THR A 428 26.40 15.95 4.31
CA THR A 428 26.64 17.04 3.35
C THR A 428 25.34 17.73 2.94
N PRO A 429 25.38 19.03 2.57
CA PRO A 429 24.21 19.74 2.05
C PRO A 429 23.58 19.07 0.83
N GLU A 430 24.38 18.45 -0.03
CA GLU A 430 23.91 17.77 -1.23
C GLU A 430 23.16 16.47 -0.92
N GLN A 431 23.71 15.63 -0.04
CA GLN A 431 23.01 14.41 0.42
C GLN A 431 21.74 14.73 1.20
N ARG A 432 21.79 15.78 2.05
CA ARG A 432 20.62 16.28 2.77
C ARG A 432 19.54 16.74 1.80
N ALA A 433 19.90 17.56 0.82
CA ALA A 433 18.95 18.06 -0.18
C ALA A 433 18.34 16.93 -1.01
N LYS A 434 19.18 16.00 -1.49
CA LYS A 434 18.72 14.83 -2.24
C LYS A 434 17.76 13.99 -1.42
N THR A 435 18.12 13.66 -0.18
CA THR A 435 17.25 12.86 0.70
C THR A 435 15.93 13.57 0.97
N THR A 436 15.97 14.87 1.29
CA THR A 436 14.77 15.69 1.55
C THR A 436 13.87 15.75 0.31
N TYR A 437 14.44 16.00 -0.86
CA TYR A 437 13.67 16.01 -2.11
C TYR A 437 12.99 14.66 -2.35
N MET A 438 13.75 13.57 -2.22
CA MET A 438 13.25 12.22 -2.48
C MET A 438 12.17 11.79 -1.47
N ALA A 439 12.32 12.16 -0.20
CA ALA A 439 11.47 11.72 0.89
C ALA A 439 10.22 12.57 1.11
N ILE A 440 10.23 13.82 0.65
CA ILE A 440 9.19 14.81 0.98
C ILE A 440 8.59 15.44 -0.28
N CYS A 441 9.43 15.82 -1.24
CA CYS A 441 8.98 16.61 -2.39
C CYS A 441 8.58 15.75 -3.59
N ALA A 442 9.28 14.65 -3.84
CA ALA A 442 9.18 13.89 -5.07
C ALA A 442 7.82 13.23 -5.27
N GLY A 443 7.15 12.83 -4.18
CA GLY A 443 5.78 12.29 -4.21
C GLY A 443 4.70 13.31 -4.59
N CYS A 444 5.03 14.60 -4.68
CA CYS A 444 4.12 15.65 -5.16
C CYS A 444 4.64 16.36 -6.41
N HIS A 445 5.95 16.36 -6.63
CA HIS A 445 6.63 17.14 -7.64
C HIS A 445 7.53 16.26 -8.51
N THR A 446 6.95 15.59 -9.50
CA THR A 446 7.76 14.93 -10.54
C THR A 446 8.49 15.98 -11.40
N TYR A 447 9.50 15.56 -12.17
CA TYR A 447 10.28 16.51 -12.96
C TYR A 447 9.45 17.19 -14.07
N THR A 448 8.70 16.40 -14.84
CA THR A 448 7.95 16.87 -16.03
C THR A 448 6.44 16.62 -15.97
N GLY A 449 5.97 15.67 -15.15
CA GLY A 449 4.57 15.28 -15.06
C GLY A 449 3.81 16.06 -13.99
N ARG A 450 2.49 16.18 -14.18
CA ARG A 450 1.59 16.65 -13.13
C ARG A 450 1.30 15.49 -12.18
N MET A 451 1.41 15.76 -10.89
CA MET A 451 1.01 14.85 -9.81
C MET A 451 0.09 15.66 -8.88
N ILE A 452 0.31 15.62 -7.57
CA ILE A 452 -0.40 16.46 -6.59
C ILE A 452 0.01 17.93 -6.73
N GLY A 453 1.28 18.21 -7.04
CA GLY A 453 1.83 19.55 -7.23
C GLY A 453 2.31 19.81 -8.67
N PRO A 454 2.68 21.07 -8.99
CA PRO A 454 3.25 21.40 -10.29
C PRO A 454 4.61 20.69 -10.50
N PRO A 455 4.95 20.32 -11.75
CA PRO A 455 6.24 19.72 -12.07
C PRO A 455 7.42 20.62 -11.65
N VAL A 456 8.55 20.01 -11.26
CA VAL A 456 9.79 20.72 -10.90
C VAL A 456 10.23 21.66 -12.02
N LYS A 457 10.08 21.27 -13.29
CA LYS A 457 10.39 22.13 -14.43
C LYS A 457 9.56 23.42 -14.47
N ILE A 458 8.31 23.38 -14.02
CA ILE A 458 7.49 24.59 -13.89
C ILE A 458 7.95 25.44 -12.70
N ILE A 459 8.29 24.80 -11.57
CA ILE A 459 8.83 25.49 -10.39
C ILE A 459 10.14 26.21 -10.76
N GLN A 460 11.05 25.56 -11.49
CA GLN A 460 12.28 26.15 -12.01
C GLN A 460 12.00 27.39 -12.87
N ALA A 461 10.99 27.35 -13.74
CA ALA A 461 10.62 28.50 -14.56
C ALA A 461 10.00 29.65 -13.75
N LEU A 462 9.29 29.34 -12.66
CA LEU A 462 8.65 30.34 -11.79
C LEU A 462 9.66 31.05 -10.89
N TYR A 463 10.63 30.32 -10.35
CA TYR A 463 11.56 30.84 -9.35
C TYR A 463 12.94 31.17 -9.92
N MET A 464 13.30 30.67 -11.10
CA MET A 464 14.60 30.92 -11.76
C MET A 464 15.76 30.67 -10.78
N ASP A 465 16.60 31.67 -10.49
CA ASP A 465 17.72 31.56 -9.56
C ASP A 465 17.37 32.02 -8.12
N ASN A 466 16.08 31.97 -7.73
CA ASN A 466 15.59 32.42 -6.42
C ASN A 466 15.21 31.26 -5.49
N PRO A 467 16.17 30.56 -4.85
CA PRO A 467 15.88 29.51 -3.87
C PRO A 467 15.16 30.06 -2.63
N GLN A 468 15.39 31.32 -2.25
CA GLN A 468 14.71 31.92 -1.10
C GLN A 468 13.20 32.01 -1.33
N GLY A 469 12.77 32.35 -2.55
CA GLY A 469 11.35 32.37 -2.89
C GLY A 469 10.67 30.99 -2.73
N ILE A 470 11.40 29.90 -3.00
CA ILE A 470 10.90 28.55 -2.72
C ILE A 470 10.82 28.32 -1.21
N VAL A 471 11.87 28.66 -0.46
CA VAL A 471 11.88 28.56 1.01
C VAL A 471 10.70 29.30 1.63
N ASP A 472 10.47 30.55 1.22
CA ASP A 472 9.36 31.38 1.72
C ASP A 472 8.01 30.73 1.41
N TYR A 473 7.84 30.18 0.20
CA TYR A 473 6.60 29.53 -0.22
C TYR A 473 6.35 28.22 0.54
N ILE A 474 7.33 27.33 0.65
CA ILE A 474 7.12 26.04 1.34
C ILE A 474 6.95 26.23 2.85
N THR A 475 7.47 27.32 3.41
CA THR A 475 7.28 27.67 4.83
C THR A 475 5.86 28.14 5.11
N ASN A 476 5.30 28.98 4.24
CA ASN A 476 3.95 29.52 4.39
C ASN A 476 3.20 29.46 3.05
N PRO A 477 2.79 28.26 2.63
CA PRO A 477 2.16 28.06 1.34
C PRO A 477 0.80 28.75 1.31
N VAL A 478 0.46 29.28 0.13
CA VAL A 478 -0.86 29.82 -0.15
C VAL A 478 -1.34 29.25 -1.46
N LYS A 479 -2.63 28.90 -1.55
CA LYS A 479 -3.19 28.41 -2.81
C LYS A 479 -3.01 29.45 -3.93
N LYS A 480 -2.13 29.16 -4.89
CA LYS A 480 -1.84 30.03 -6.05
C LYS A 480 -2.69 29.74 -7.26
N ARG A 481 -3.18 28.51 -7.37
CA ARG A 481 -3.80 27.96 -8.57
C ARG A 481 -5.03 27.15 -8.21
N GLU A 482 -6.11 27.31 -8.96
CA GLU A 482 -7.35 26.58 -8.72
C GLU A 482 -7.24 25.10 -9.06
N ASP A 483 -6.38 24.75 -10.03
CA ASP A 483 -6.17 23.38 -10.50
C ASP A 483 -5.26 22.54 -9.60
N TYR A 484 -4.69 23.09 -8.54
CA TYR A 484 -3.90 22.35 -7.57
C TYR A 484 -4.50 22.46 -6.16
N PRO A 485 -4.40 21.41 -5.33
CA PRO A 485 -4.69 21.53 -3.91
C PRO A 485 -3.72 22.52 -3.24
N GLU A 486 -4.08 22.96 -2.03
CA GLU A 486 -3.18 23.74 -1.20
C GLU A 486 -2.03 22.84 -0.70
N MET A 487 -0.78 23.34 -0.79
CA MET A 487 0.39 22.62 -0.31
C MET A 487 0.46 22.67 1.22
N PRO A 488 0.73 21.56 1.92
CA PRO A 488 1.03 21.58 3.35
C PRO A 488 2.31 22.38 3.67
N PRO A 489 2.35 23.15 4.77
CA PRO A 489 3.57 23.84 5.19
C PRO A 489 4.69 22.84 5.52
N GLN A 490 5.92 23.23 5.20
CA GLN A 490 7.16 22.48 5.44
C GLN A 490 8.04 23.21 6.47
N ASP A 491 7.42 23.98 7.36
CA ASP A 491 8.07 24.80 8.40
C ASP A 491 8.62 23.97 9.57
N TYR A 492 8.22 22.70 9.66
CA TYR A 492 8.82 21.70 10.55
C TYR A 492 10.27 21.33 10.16
N LEU A 493 10.68 21.59 8.91
CA LEU A 493 12.06 21.43 8.48
C LEU A 493 12.90 22.63 8.92
N ASP A 494 14.14 22.38 9.34
CA ASP A 494 15.08 23.46 9.64
C ASP A 494 15.40 24.29 8.38
N GLU A 495 15.82 25.54 8.58
CA GLU A 495 16.07 26.49 7.49
C GLU A 495 17.19 26.00 6.54
N GLU A 496 18.22 25.34 7.07
CA GLU A 496 19.32 24.81 6.26
C GLU A 496 18.81 23.71 5.32
N THR A 497 17.95 22.82 5.81
CA THR A 497 17.29 21.77 5.02
C THR A 497 16.40 22.36 3.93
N ARG A 498 15.54 23.34 4.27
CA ARG A 498 14.68 24.05 3.30
C ARG A 498 15.49 24.73 2.21
N MET A 499 16.58 25.41 2.57
CA MET A 499 17.47 26.07 1.61
C MET A 499 18.20 25.06 0.73
N ALA A 500 18.66 23.94 1.30
CA ALA A 500 19.36 22.90 0.57
C ALA A 500 18.45 22.26 -0.50
N VAL A 501 17.21 21.89 -0.13
CA VAL A 501 16.25 21.29 -1.08
C VAL A 501 15.80 22.29 -2.16
N ALA A 502 15.61 23.57 -1.82
CA ALA A 502 15.28 24.60 -2.80
C ALA A 502 16.37 24.75 -3.87
N LYS A 503 17.64 24.81 -3.47
CA LYS A 503 18.79 24.84 -4.41
C LYS A 503 18.86 23.57 -5.25
N TYR A 504 18.64 22.42 -4.64
CA TYR A 504 18.64 21.14 -5.35
C TYR A 504 17.54 21.06 -6.40
N MET A 505 16.31 21.49 -6.07
CA MET A 505 15.21 21.56 -7.04
C MET A 505 15.53 22.49 -8.21
N LEU A 506 16.13 23.65 -7.96
CA LEU A 506 16.52 24.59 -9.02
C LEU A 506 17.68 24.06 -9.89
N GLY A 507 18.63 23.33 -9.29
CA GLY A 507 19.77 22.74 -9.99
C GLY A 507 19.50 21.41 -10.68
N ARG A 508 18.34 20.77 -10.44
CA ARG A 508 18.05 19.42 -10.95
C ARG A 508 17.90 19.39 -12.47
N THR A 509 18.60 18.46 -13.11
CA THR A 509 18.46 18.15 -14.54
C THR A 509 17.94 16.72 -14.70
N ARG A 510 16.62 16.57 -14.89
CA ARG A 510 15.86 15.31 -14.95
C ARG A 510 15.90 14.51 -13.63
#